data_AF-A0A961RJ87-F1
#
_entry.id   AF-A0A961RJ87-F1
#
_cell.length_a   1.000
_cell.length_b   1.000
_cell.length_c   1.000
_cell.angle_alpha   90.00
_cell.angle_beta   90.00
_cell.angle_gamma   90.00
#
_symmetry.space_group_name_H-M   'P 1'
#
loop_
_entity.id
_entity.type
_entity.pdbx_description
1 polymer ?
#
loop_
_entity_poly.entity_id
_entity_poly.type
_entity_poly.pdbx_seq_one_letter_code
_entity_poly.pdbx_strand_id
1 'polypeptide(L)'
;MNQIAKIESAVPLDARHPDAQTVTAVKHFTDRLFSFRVTRPKSLRFRSGEFAMIGLDQPGGKPLLRAYSIASPSWDDELEFYSIK
;
A
#
# COMPACT_ATOMS: atom_id res chain seq x y z
N MET A 1 -22.01 0.64 -0.10
CA MET A 1 -21.84 1.27 1.22
C MET A 1 -20.37 1.65 1.33
N ASN A 2 -20.02 2.92 1.04
CA ASN A 2 -18.62 3.35 0.92
C ASN A 2 -18.05 3.69 2.30
N GLN A 3 -17.66 2.69 3.07
CA GLN A 3 -17.03 2.90 4.37
C GLN A 3 -15.50 2.95 4.19
N ILE A 4 -14.90 4.06 4.61
CA ILE A 4 -13.45 4.17 4.75
C ILE A 4 -13.11 3.68 6.14
N ALA A 5 -12.36 2.59 6.24
CA ALA A 5 -11.83 2.10 7.51
C ALA A 5 -10.45 2.74 7.73
N LYS A 6 -10.35 3.62 8.74
CA LYS A 6 -9.07 4.14 9.20
C LYS A 6 -8.46 3.11 10.15
N ILE A 7 -7.22 2.71 9.92
CA ILE A 7 -6.55 1.71 10.74
C ILE A 7 -5.97 2.43 11.96
N GLU A 8 -6.53 2.19 13.15
CA GLU A 8 -6.10 2.85 14.40
C GLU A 8 -4.86 2.17 15.04
N SER A 9 -4.59 0.91 14.70
CA SER A 9 -3.45 0.16 15.20
C SER A 9 -2.75 -0.60 14.09
N ALA A 10 -1.47 -0.27 13.87
CA ALA A 10 -0.60 -0.97 12.94
C ALA A 10 0.08 -2.15 13.61
N VAL A 11 0.19 -3.27 12.90
CA VAL A 11 1.13 -4.34 13.29
C VAL A 11 2.55 -3.76 13.22
N PRO A 12 3.41 -4.01 14.22
CA PRO A 12 4.79 -3.50 14.21
C PRO A 12 5.51 -3.91 12.92
N LEU A 13 6.29 -2.97 12.37
CA LEU A 13 7.13 -3.20 11.20
C LEU A 13 8.02 -4.41 11.43
N ASP A 14 7.88 -5.43 10.59
CA ASP A 14 8.67 -6.65 10.66
C ASP A 14 10.13 -6.33 10.29
N ALA A 15 11.06 -6.62 11.20
CA ALA A 15 12.48 -6.42 10.99
C ALA A 15 13.04 -7.19 9.77
N ARG A 16 12.32 -8.22 9.29
CA ARG A 16 12.67 -8.97 8.07
C ARG A 16 12.50 -8.16 6.80
N HIS A 17 11.71 -7.09 6.83
CA HIS A 17 11.38 -6.27 5.67
C HIS A 17 11.67 -4.79 5.98
N PRO A 18 12.90 -4.29 5.74
CA PRO A 18 13.25 -2.91 6.04
C PRO A 18 12.43 -1.88 5.26
N ASP A 19 11.85 -2.29 4.14
CA ASP A 19 10.98 -1.45 3.29
C ASP A 19 9.49 -1.62 3.61
N ALA A 20 9.12 -2.42 4.62
CA ALA A 20 7.72 -2.59 5.04
C ALA A 20 7.07 -1.24 5.33
N GLN A 21 5.84 -1.06 4.88
CA GLN A 21 5.05 0.14 5.12
C GLN A 21 3.74 -0.22 5.82
N THR A 22 3.26 0.69 6.65
CA THR A 22 2.05 0.50 7.43
C THR A 22 0.83 0.93 6.61
N VAL A 23 -0.21 0.09 6.55
CA VAL A 23 -1.52 0.47 5.99
C VAL A 23 -2.23 1.42 6.94
N THR A 24 -2.63 2.60 6.46
CA THR A 24 -3.26 3.67 7.25
C THR A 24 -4.76 3.79 6.99
N ALA A 25 -5.21 3.44 5.78
CA ALA A 25 -6.62 3.43 5.43
C ALA A 25 -6.94 2.38 4.36
N VAL A 26 -8.15 1.84 4.41
CA VAL A 26 -8.69 0.95 3.38
C VAL A 26 -10.09 1.42 2.99
N LYS A 27 -10.37 1.47 1.69
CA LYS A 27 -11.67 1.82 1.14
C LYS A 27 -12.11 0.78 0.12
N HIS A 28 -13.25 0.14 0.38
CA HIS A 28 -13.87 -0.76 -0.59
C HIS A 28 -14.89 0.00 -1.45
N PHE A 29 -14.78 -0.13 -2.76
CA PHE A 29 -15.72 0.46 -3.72
C PHE A 29 -16.75 -0.57 -4.18
N THR A 30 -16.29 -1.78 -4.47
CA THR A 30 -17.13 -2.93 -4.86
C THR A 30 -16.56 -4.23 -4.28
N ASP A 31 -17.24 -5.34 -4.58
CA ASP A 31 -16.78 -6.69 -4.22
C ASP A 31 -15.47 -7.07 -4.91
N ARG A 32 -15.08 -6.35 -5.97
CA ARG A 32 -13.85 -6.62 -6.75
C ARG A 32 -12.83 -5.48 -6.69
N LEU A 33 -13.16 -4.33 -6.11
CA LEU A 33 -12.34 -3.12 -6.21
C LEU A 33 -12.19 -2.43 -4.86
N PHE A 34 -10.94 -2.07 -4.53
CA PHE A 34 -10.60 -1.36 -3.30
C PHE A 34 -9.38 -0.48 -3.48
N SER A 35 -9.26 0.59 -2.68
CA SER A 35 -8.01 1.31 -2.49
C SER A 35 -7.51 1.16 -1.05
N PHE A 36 -6.21 1.33 -0.88
CA PHE A 36 -5.57 1.39 0.42
C PHE A 36 -4.45 2.42 0.40
N ARG A 37 -4.23 3.05 1.55
CA ARG A 37 -3.17 4.01 1.79
C ARG A 37 -2.13 3.43 2.73
N VAL A 38 -0.87 3.77 2.50
CA VAL A 38 0.26 3.32 3.30
C VAL A 38 1.20 4.49 3.64
N THR A 39 2.00 4.32 4.69
CA THR A 39 3.10 5.23 4.99
C THR A 39 4.06 5.34 3.81
N ARG A 40 4.57 6.55 3.55
CA ARG A 40 5.54 6.80 2.49
C ARG A 40 6.98 6.63 3.03
N PRO A 41 7.82 5.78 2.41
CA PRO A 41 9.24 5.73 2.76
C PRO A 41 9.91 7.09 2.44
N LYS A 42 10.67 7.63 3.40
CA LYS A 42 11.35 8.94 3.24
C LYS A 42 12.33 8.98 2.06
N SER A 43 12.88 7.83 1.66
CA SER A 43 13.79 7.67 0.52
C SER A 43 13.05 7.57 -0.82
N LEU A 44 11.75 7.27 -0.83
CA LEU A 44 11.01 7.05 -2.07
C LEU A 44 10.72 8.38 -2.79
N ARG A 45 11.28 8.52 -3.99
CA ARG A 45 11.02 9.60 -4.93
C ARG A 45 10.48 8.98 -6.21
N PHE A 46 9.39 9.55 -6.73
CA PHE A 46 8.73 9.10 -7.94
C PHE A 46 8.09 10.30 -8.65
N ARG A 47 7.82 10.15 -9.94
CA ARG A 47 6.99 11.07 -10.72
C ARG A 47 5.57 10.52 -10.79
N SER A 48 4.58 11.40 -10.66
CA SER A 48 3.17 11.01 -10.75
C SER A 48 2.90 10.25 -12.06
N GLY A 49 2.32 9.05 -11.95
CA GLY A 49 2.12 8.12 -13.06
C GLY A 49 3.08 6.93 -13.10
N GLU A 50 4.14 6.93 -12.27
CA GLU A 50 5.03 5.77 -12.11
C GLU A 50 4.36 4.63 -11.29
N PHE A 51 4.99 3.45 -11.33
CA PHE A 51 4.55 2.27 -10.60
C PHE A 51 5.64 1.79 -9.63
N ALA A 52 5.22 1.09 -8.57
CA ALA A 52 6.10 0.43 -7.61
C ALA A 52 5.77 -1.06 -7.52
N MET A 53 6.77 -1.86 -7.14
CA MET A 53 6.54 -3.25 -6.77
C MET A 53 6.06 -3.29 -5.32
N ILE A 54 4.88 -3.81 -5.10
CA ILE A 54 4.33 -4.03 -3.76
C ILE A 54 3.97 -5.50 -3.58
N GLY A 55 3.93 -5.98 -2.35
CA GLY A 55 3.54 -7.36 -2.09
C GLY A 55 3.40 -7.67 -0.61
N LEU A 56 3.05 -8.93 -0.37
CA LEU A 56 2.88 -9.51 0.95
C LEU A 56 3.76 -10.77 1.04
N ASP A 57 4.18 -11.09 2.26
CA ASP A 57 4.88 -12.34 2.50
C ASP A 57 3.96 -13.54 2.28
N GLN A 58 4.54 -14.60 1.71
CA GLN A 58 3.86 -15.88 1.58
C GLN A 58 4.39 -16.89 2.60
N PRO A 59 3.54 -17.86 2.99
CA PRO A 59 4.01 -19.09 3.63
C PRO A 59 5.09 -19.72 2.73
N GLY A 60 6.33 -19.84 3.23
CA GLY A 60 7.49 -20.31 2.45
C GLY A 60 8.54 -19.23 2.14
N GLY A 61 8.35 -17.99 2.59
CA GLY A 61 9.40 -16.98 2.71
C GLY A 61 9.74 -16.18 1.46
N LYS A 62 9.14 -16.47 0.30
CA LYS A 62 9.29 -15.63 -0.90
C LYS A 62 8.12 -14.64 -0.99
N PRO A 63 8.37 -13.31 -1.04
CA PRO A 63 7.30 -12.32 -1.17
C PRO A 63 6.56 -12.43 -2.51
N LEU A 64 5.23 -12.29 -2.48
CA LEU A 64 4.42 -12.18 -3.69
C LEU A 64 4.36 -10.72 -4.14
N LEU A 65 5.24 -10.35 -5.05
CA LEU A 65 5.30 -8.99 -5.57
C LEU A 65 4.46 -8.83 -6.85
N ARG A 66 3.83 -7.67 -7.00
CA ARG A 66 3.12 -7.23 -8.20
C ARG A 66 3.39 -5.75 -8.44
N ALA A 67 3.41 -5.36 -9.71
CA ALA A 67 3.53 -3.96 -10.09
C ALA A 67 2.17 -3.26 -9.89
N TYR A 68 2.20 -2.12 -9.21
CA TYR A 68 1.04 -1.27 -9.01
C TYR A 68 1.40 0.18 -9.31
N SER A 69 0.55 0.86 -10.09
CA SER A 69 0.62 2.32 -10.24
C SER A 69 0.42 3.00 -8.90
N ILE A 70 1.23 4.02 -8.61
CA ILE A 70 1.03 4.87 -7.44
C ILE A 70 -0.10 5.84 -7.78
N ALA A 71 -1.22 5.70 -7.08
CA ALA A 71 -2.43 6.49 -7.32
C ALA A 71 -2.40 7.85 -6.59
N SER A 72 -1.52 8.03 -5.62
CA SER A 72 -1.28 9.34 -4.99
C SER A 72 -0.30 10.20 -5.80
N PRO A 73 -0.43 11.54 -5.76
CA PRO A 73 0.53 12.43 -6.40
C PRO A 73 1.88 12.41 -5.67
N SER A 74 2.97 12.75 -6.38
CA SER A 74 4.34 12.71 -5.85
C SER A 74 4.62 13.61 -4.64
N TRP A 75 3.74 14.56 -4.35
CA TRP A 75 3.82 15.48 -3.21
C TRP A 75 2.99 15.03 -2.00
N ASP A 76 2.21 13.96 -2.09
CA ASP A 76 1.42 13.43 -0.97
C ASP A 76 2.34 12.81 0.10
N ASP A 77 1.94 12.92 1.37
CA ASP A 77 2.66 12.40 2.54
C ASP A 77 2.49 10.87 2.66
N GLU A 78 1.45 10.31 2.04
CA GLU A 78 1.20 8.87 1.98
C GLU A 78 1.18 8.36 0.53
N LEU A 79 1.29 7.04 0.38
CA LEU A 79 1.09 6.37 -0.90
C LEU A 79 -0.30 5.78 -0.96
N GLU A 80 -1.00 5.97 -2.08
CA GLU A 80 -2.28 5.30 -2.35
C GLU A 80 -2.16 4.33 -3.51
N PHE A 81 -2.82 3.19 -3.37
CA PHE A 81 -2.92 2.16 -4.40
C PHE A 81 -4.38 1.76 -4.61
N TYR A 82 -4.75 1.53 -5.87
CA TYR A 82 -6.04 0.99 -6.26
C TYR A 82 -5.87 -0.41 -6.83
N SER A 83 -6.66 -1.36 -6.36
CA SER A 83 -6.45 -2.78 -6.56
C SER A 83 -7.73 -3.56 -6.85
N ILE A 84 -7.54 -4.68 -7.53
CA ILE A 84 -8.54 -5.70 -7.80
C ILE A 84 -8.45 -6.81 -6.73
N LYS A 85 -9.60 -7.38 -6.34
CA LYS A 85 -9.69 -8.50 -5.41
C LYS A 85 -9.86 -9.83 -6.14
#